data_AF-A0A6A5SIZ1-F1
#
_entry.id   AF-A0A6A5SIZ1-F1
#
_cell.length_a   1.000
_cell.length_b   1.000
_cell.length_c   1.000
_cell.angle_alpha   90.00
_cell.angle_beta   90.00
_cell.angle_gamma   90.00
#
_symmetry.space_group_name_H-M   'P 1'
#
loop_
_entity.id
_entity.type
_entity.pdbx_description
1 polymer ?
#
loop_
_entity_poly.entity_id
_entity_poly.type
_entity_poly.pdbx_seq_one_letter_code
_entity_poly.pdbx_strand_id
1 'polypeptide(L)'
;KAFEACGVWPKDPEPVLKKFQPTTPELPSDPEFDQIQKVTGWKELQRLYNEAVPDKSTKAARSLSASIHYLSAQYELTNLENNHLQSSLEIKKKHKKKGQVLPQLARNSGALTMSPATESEPAPLPIVTKKGRSVKLPQKFR
;
A
#
# COMPACT_ATOMS: atom_id res chain seq x y z
N LYS A 1 -38.66 2.43 6.20
CA LYS A 1 -38.73 3.80 5.63
C LYS A 1 -38.05 3.95 4.26
N ALA A 2 -37.21 3.02 3.79
CA ALA A 2 -36.58 3.14 2.47
C ALA A 2 -37.60 3.10 1.31
N PHE A 3 -38.60 2.21 1.37
CA PHE A 3 -39.63 2.07 0.33
C PHE A 3 -40.48 3.35 0.21
N GLU A 4 -40.95 3.87 1.34
CA GLU A 4 -41.67 5.14 1.42
C GLU A 4 -40.85 6.34 0.94
N ALA A 5 -39.58 6.45 1.36
CA ALA A 5 -38.69 7.56 0.97
C ALA A 5 -38.32 7.55 -0.51
N CYS A 6 -38.17 6.35 -1.10
CA CYS A 6 -37.88 6.16 -2.52
C CYS A 6 -39.14 6.14 -3.40
N GLY A 7 -40.34 6.30 -2.83
CA GLY A 7 -41.61 6.25 -3.57
C GLY A 7 -41.92 4.86 -4.16
N VAL A 8 -41.28 3.80 -3.66
CA VAL A 8 -41.47 2.42 -4.12
C VAL A 8 -42.71 1.84 -3.46
N TRP A 9 -43.62 1.27 -4.26
CA TRP A 9 -44.82 0.59 -3.76
C TRP A 9 -44.56 -0.93 -3.64
N PRO A 10 -45.00 -1.61 -2.58
CA PRO A 10 -45.78 -1.12 -1.43
C PRO A 10 -44.98 -0.23 -0.48
N LYS A 11 -45.66 0.77 0.10
CA LYS A 11 -45.07 1.65 1.13
C LYS A 11 -44.60 0.86 2.35
N ASP A 12 -45.35 -0.19 2.68
CA ASP A 12 -44.97 -1.14 3.72
C ASP A 12 -43.99 -2.17 3.16
N PRO A 13 -42.76 -2.27 3.70
CA PRO A 13 -41.75 -3.20 3.20
C PRO A 13 -42.01 -4.65 3.63
N GLU A 14 -42.78 -4.87 4.69
CA GLU A 14 -43.06 -6.18 5.30
C GLU A 14 -43.50 -7.28 4.31
N PRO A 15 -44.43 -7.03 3.36
CA PRO A 15 -44.86 -8.05 2.41
C PRO A 15 -43.77 -8.45 1.40
N VAL A 16 -42.82 -7.56 1.14
CA VAL A 16 -41.68 -7.81 0.25
C VAL A 16 -40.60 -8.56 1.03
N LEU A 17 -40.25 -8.08 2.22
CA LEU A 17 -39.22 -8.69 3.08
C LEU A 17 -39.56 -10.14 3.45
N LYS A 18 -40.83 -10.46 3.69
CA LYS A 18 -41.29 -11.84 3.94
C LYS A 18 -40.99 -12.81 2.80
N LYS A 19 -40.95 -12.33 1.54
CA LYS A 19 -40.67 -13.18 0.37
C LYS A 19 -39.18 -13.48 0.19
N PHE A 20 -38.32 -12.65 0.76
CA PHE A 20 -36.86 -12.76 0.65
C PHE A 20 -36.21 -13.27 1.93
N GLN A 21 -36.99 -13.83 2.86
CA GLN A 21 -36.42 -14.53 4.00
C GLN A 21 -35.64 -15.75 3.48
N PRO A 22 -34.37 -15.91 3.89
CA PRO A 22 -33.58 -17.07 3.48
C PRO A 22 -34.28 -18.33 3.97
N THR A 23 -34.91 -19.06 3.04
CA THR A 23 -35.56 -20.36 3.31
C THR A 23 -34.53 -21.47 3.39
N THR A 24 -33.35 -21.23 2.83
CA THR A 24 -32.19 -22.11 2.97
C THR A 24 -31.69 -21.97 4.41
N PRO A 25 -31.66 -23.05 5.22
CA PRO A 25 -30.92 -23.01 6.46
C PRO A 25 -29.50 -22.57 6.14
N GLU A 26 -28.97 -21.58 6.85
CA GLU A 26 -27.55 -21.26 6.78
C GLU A 26 -26.82 -22.59 6.96
N LEU A 27 -26.07 -22.99 5.92
CA LEU A 27 -25.14 -24.10 6.06
C LEU A 27 -24.35 -23.81 7.33
N PRO A 28 -24.22 -24.75 8.28
CA PRO A 28 -23.45 -24.49 9.49
C PRO A 28 -22.11 -23.92 9.03
N SER A 29 -21.85 -22.66 9.40
CA SER A 29 -20.58 -22.03 9.13
C SER A 29 -19.58 -22.88 9.87
N ASP A 30 -18.93 -23.80 9.15
CA ASP A 30 -17.95 -24.68 9.74
C ASP A 30 -16.86 -23.74 10.26
N PRO A 31 -16.71 -23.59 11.59
CA PRO A 31 -15.79 -22.62 12.16
C PRO A 31 -14.35 -22.92 11.72
N GLU A 32 -14.10 -24.15 11.29
CA GLU A 32 -12.87 -24.62 10.66
C GLU A 32 -12.67 -24.03 9.25
N PHE A 33 -13.71 -23.97 8.43
CA PHE A 33 -13.63 -23.36 7.09
C PHE A 33 -13.38 -21.85 7.14
N ASP A 34 -14.06 -21.15 8.05
CA ASP A 34 -13.87 -19.71 8.26
C ASP A 34 -12.45 -19.40 8.80
N GLN A 35 -11.87 -20.31 9.59
CA GLN A 35 -10.48 -20.23 10.03
C GLN A 35 -9.51 -20.43 8.86
N ILE A 36 -9.76 -21.40 7.98
CA ILE A 36 -8.97 -21.63 6.76
C ILE A 36 -8.99 -20.40 5.85
N GLN A 37 -10.14 -19.73 5.72
CA GLN A 37 -10.24 -18.51 4.92
C GLN A 37 -9.48 -17.32 5.53
N LYS A 38 -9.25 -17.34 6.84
CA LYS A 38 -8.44 -16.37 7.58
C LYS A 38 -6.95 -16.71 7.60
N VAL A 39 -6.56 -17.90 7.12
CA VAL A 39 -5.16 -18.27 6.96
C VAL A 39 -4.56 -17.42 5.84
N THR A 40 -3.78 -16.42 6.25
CA THR A 40 -3.14 -15.48 5.32
C THR A 40 -1.74 -15.92 4.91
N GLY A 41 -1.13 -16.84 5.66
CA GLY A 41 0.26 -17.26 5.48
C GLY A 41 0.41 -18.65 4.87
N TRP A 42 1.34 -18.82 3.93
CA TRP A 42 1.63 -20.12 3.31
C TRP A 42 2.04 -21.20 4.33
N LYS A 43 2.70 -20.82 5.45
CA LYS A 43 3.10 -21.74 6.53
C LYS A 43 1.90 -22.38 7.24
N GLU A 44 0.84 -21.60 7.40
CA GLU A 44 -0.40 -22.06 8.02
C GLU A 44 -1.14 -23.00 7.06
N LEU A 45 -1.21 -22.67 5.76
CA LEU A 45 -1.74 -23.58 4.73
C LEU A 45 -0.95 -24.89 4.67
N GLN A 46 0.38 -24.81 4.79
CA GLN A 46 1.22 -25.99 4.81
C GLN A 46 0.99 -26.83 6.07
N ARG A 47 0.77 -26.20 7.23
CA ARG A 47 0.40 -26.90 8.47
C ARG A 47 -0.93 -27.65 8.31
N LEU A 48 -1.96 -26.98 7.80
CA LEU A 48 -3.26 -27.59 7.53
C LEU A 48 -3.15 -28.73 6.52
N TYR A 49 -2.39 -28.54 5.45
CA TYR A 49 -2.11 -29.59 4.48
C TYR A 49 -1.43 -30.81 5.13
N ASN A 50 -0.46 -30.57 6.03
CA ASN A 50 0.23 -31.63 6.75
C ASN A 50 -0.67 -32.40 7.73
N GLU A 51 -1.71 -31.76 8.26
CA GLU A 51 -2.70 -32.33 9.17
C GLU A 51 -3.78 -33.11 8.41
N ALA A 52 -4.28 -32.53 7.31
CA ALA A 52 -5.33 -33.12 6.48
C ALA A 52 -4.84 -34.27 5.59
N VAL A 53 -3.56 -34.27 5.19
CA VAL A 53 -2.99 -35.29 4.29
C VAL A 53 -2.04 -36.21 5.06
N PRO A 54 -2.49 -37.41 5.47
CA PRO A 54 -1.64 -38.38 6.15
C PRO A 54 -0.52 -38.91 5.22
N ASP A 55 -0.86 -39.22 3.96
CA ASP A 55 0.06 -39.84 3.00
C ASP A 55 0.61 -38.85 1.96
N LYS A 56 1.69 -38.17 2.34
CA LYS A 56 2.36 -37.14 1.52
C LYS A 56 3.12 -37.71 0.32
N SER A 57 3.36 -39.02 0.30
CA SER A 57 4.11 -39.69 -0.77
C SER A 57 3.26 -39.94 -2.02
N THR A 58 1.93 -39.86 -1.90
CA THR A 58 1.04 -40.07 -3.04
C THR A 58 1.26 -39.00 -4.11
N LYS A 59 1.10 -39.40 -5.37
CA LYS A 59 1.24 -38.46 -6.51
C LYS A 59 0.26 -37.29 -6.39
N ALA A 60 -0.96 -37.56 -5.94
CA ALA A 60 -2.00 -36.56 -5.71
C ALA A 60 -1.58 -35.55 -4.63
N ALA A 61 -1.06 -36.02 -3.49
CA ALA A 61 -0.57 -35.16 -2.42
C ALA A 61 0.57 -34.25 -2.89
N ARG A 62 1.58 -34.80 -3.59
CA ARG A 62 2.68 -34.00 -4.15
C ARG A 62 2.19 -32.94 -5.14
N SER A 63 1.25 -33.31 -6.02
CA SER A 63 0.65 -32.37 -6.97
C SER A 63 -0.11 -31.25 -6.26
N LEU A 64 -0.88 -31.60 -5.22
CA LEU A 64 -1.62 -30.62 -4.42
C LEU A 64 -0.65 -29.66 -3.71
N SER A 65 0.37 -30.18 -3.05
CA SER A 65 1.39 -29.36 -2.37
C SER A 65 2.10 -28.41 -3.34
N ALA A 66 2.47 -28.87 -4.54
CA ALA A 66 3.05 -28.02 -5.57
C ALA A 66 2.09 -26.90 -6.02
N SER A 67 0.81 -27.23 -6.21
CA SER A 67 -0.21 -26.25 -6.60
C SER A 67 -0.45 -25.19 -5.52
N ILE A 68 -0.49 -25.59 -4.25
CA ILE A 68 -0.62 -24.68 -3.10
C ILE A 68 0.58 -23.73 -3.05
N HIS A 69 1.81 -24.27 -3.18
CA HIS A 69 3.03 -23.45 -3.22
C HIS A 69 3.04 -22.45 -4.36
N TYR A 70 2.64 -22.87 -5.56
CA TYR A 70 2.56 -22.00 -6.72
C TYR A 70 1.57 -20.86 -6.47
N LEU A 71 0.37 -21.17 -5.97
CA LEU A 71 -0.67 -20.18 -5.72
C LEU A 71 -0.24 -19.19 -4.61
N SER A 72 0.38 -19.68 -3.54
CA SER A 72 0.87 -18.81 -2.47
C SER A 72 1.94 -17.84 -2.96
N ALA A 73 2.88 -18.32 -3.79
CA ALA A 73 3.94 -17.48 -4.35
C ALA A 73 3.38 -16.40 -5.29
N GLN A 74 2.39 -16.76 -6.12
CA GLN A 74 1.71 -15.81 -7.00
C GLN A 74 0.96 -14.75 -6.20
N TYR A 75 0.22 -15.15 -5.17
CA TYR A 75 -0.50 -14.23 -4.30
C TYR A 75 0.43 -13.23 -3.60
N GLU A 76 1.56 -13.71 -3.06
CA GLU A 76 2.57 -12.83 -2.45
C GLU A 76 3.14 -11.85 -3.47
N LEU A 77 3.49 -12.31 -4.68
CA LEU A 77 4.02 -11.45 -5.73
C LEU A 77 3.02 -10.36 -6.13
N THR A 78 1.76 -10.72 -6.36
CA THR A 78 0.70 -9.76 -6.69
C THR A 78 0.47 -8.75 -5.57
N ASN A 79 0.53 -9.18 -4.31
CA ASN A 79 0.40 -8.28 -3.17
C ASN A 79 1.57 -7.30 -3.07
N LEU A 80 2.79 -7.77 -3.28
CA LEU A 80 3.97 -6.91 -3.29
C LEU A 80 3.90 -5.88 -4.42
N GLU A 81 3.47 -6.28 -5.61
CA GLU A 81 3.26 -5.37 -6.74
C GLU A 81 2.19 -4.32 -6.43
N ASN A 82 1.03 -4.74 -5.92
CA ASN A 82 -0.02 -3.81 -5.50
C ASN A 82 0.46 -2.80 -4.45
N ASN A 83 1.18 -3.27 -3.42
CA ASN A 83 1.76 -2.40 -2.39
C ASN A 83 2.80 -1.42 -2.97
N HIS A 84 3.62 -1.88 -3.91
CA HIS A 84 4.58 -1.03 -4.61
C HIS A 84 3.90 0.04 -5.49
N LEU A 85 2.84 -0.33 -6.20
CA LEU A 85 2.05 0.61 -7.00
C LEU A 85 1.37 1.66 -6.13
N GLN A 86 0.78 1.23 -5.00
CA GLN A 86 0.15 2.15 -4.04
C GLN A 86 1.16 3.13 -3.46
N SER A 87 2.31 2.65 -2.97
CA SER A 87 3.37 3.52 -2.44
C SER A 87 3.93 4.48 -3.50
N SER A 88 4.13 4.00 -4.73
CA SER A 88 4.52 4.85 -5.87
C SER A 88 3.50 5.96 -6.15
N LEU A 89 2.21 5.65 -6.09
CA LEU A 89 1.15 6.64 -6.24
C LEU A 89 1.16 7.66 -5.10
N GLU A 90 1.39 7.23 -3.86
CA GLU A 90 1.51 8.15 -2.72
C GLU A 90 2.71 9.10 -2.87
N ILE A 91 3.86 8.58 -3.29
CA ILE A 91 5.06 9.39 -3.56
C ILE A 91 4.75 10.41 -4.66
N LYS A 92 4.13 10.00 -5.77
CA LYS A 92 3.71 10.91 -6.85
C LYS A 92 2.74 11.98 -6.36
N LYS A 93 1.75 11.62 -5.54
CA LYS A 93 0.80 12.58 -4.92
C LYS A 93 1.52 13.59 -4.03
N LYS A 94 2.52 13.16 -3.25
CA LYS A 94 3.35 14.03 -2.40
C LYS A 94 4.25 14.95 -3.23
N HIS A 95 4.84 14.46 -4.33
CA HIS A 95 5.77 15.21 -5.18
C HIS A 95 5.11 16.40 -5.89
N LYS A 96 3.84 16.28 -6.34
CA LYS A 96 3.10 17.42 -6.93
C LYS A 96 3.00 18.65 -6.03
N LYS A 97 3.19 18.50 -4.71
CA LYS A 97 3.12 19.61 -3.73
C LYS A 97 4.47 20.32 -3.49
N LYS A 98 5.60 19.80 -4.00
CA LYS A 98 6.95 20.31 -3.71
C LYS A 98 7.74 20.65 -4.98
N GLY A 99 7.17 21.47 -5.85
CA GLY A 99 7.95 22.11 -6.92
C GLY A 99 8.90 23.15 -6.32
N GLN A 100 10.09 22.75 -5.91
CA GLN A 100 11.16 23.69 -5.61
C GLN A 100 11.85 24.03 -6.93
N VAL A 101 11.70 25.27 -7.39
CA VAL A 101 12.37 25.76 -8.59
C VAL A 101 13.87 25.66 -8.34
N LEU A 102 14.54 24.74 -9.01
CA LEU A 102 15.99 24.68 -9.02
C LEU A 102 16.49 25.95 -9.70
N PRO A 103 17.32 26.78 -9.04
CA PRO A 103 17.88 27.95 -9.69
C PRO A 103 18.67 27.50 -10.92
N GLN A 104 18.35 28.09 -12.08
CA GLN A 104 19.07 27.85 -13.31
C GLN A 104 20.51 28.34 -13.11
N LEU A 105 21.46 27.42 -13.02
CA LEU A 105 22.88 27.76 -13.13
C LEU A 105 23.11 28.25 -14.56
N ALA A 106 23.53 29.51 -14.67
CA ALA A 106 23.80 30.17 -15.93
C ALA A 106 24.71 29.28 -16.78
N ARG A 107 24.20 28.95 -17.96
CA ARG A 107 24.82 28.06 -18.94
C ARG A 107 26.04 28.75 -19.54
N ASN A 108 27.18 28.62 -18.87
CA ASN A 108 28.47 28.87 -19.47
C ASN A 108 29.08 27.52 -19.83
N SER A 109 29.19 27.32 -21.13
CA SER A 109 29.72 26.15 -21.82
C SER A 109 31.09 25.72 -21.28
N GLY A 110 31.25 24.41 -21.11
CA GLY A 110 32.57 23.77 -21.05
C GLY A 110 33.08 23.47 -19.64
N ALA A 111 32.97 22.20 -19.24
CA ALA A 111 33.92 21.47 -18.42
C ALA A 111 34.69 22.25 -17.33
N LEU A 112 34.07 22.55 -16.18
CA LEU A 112 34.79 23.02 -14.99
C LEU A 112 33.91 22.95 -13.73
N THR A 113 33.67 21.76 -13.17
CA THR A 113 33.18 21.67 -11.77
C THR A 113 33.71 20.47 -10.99
N MET A 114 34.72 19.74 -11.48
CA MET A 114 35.31 18.60 -10.75
C MET A 114 36.81 18.78 -10.49
N SER A 115 37.22 19.96 -9.99
CA SER A 115 38.55 20.15 -9.40
C SER A 115 38.41 20.77 -8.00
N PRO A 116 38.91 20.12 -6.93
CA PRO A 116 38.84 20.65 -5.58
C PRO A 116 40.08 21.50 -5.29
N ALA A 117 40.25 22.65 -5.97
CA ALA A 117 41.34 23.59 -5.65
C ALA A 117 41.19 24.92 -6.38
N THR A 118 40.20 25.74 -6.02
CA THR A 118 40.36 27.20 -6.07
C THR A 118 39.55 27.77 -4.91
N GLU A 119 40.22 27.89 -3.77
CA GLU A 119 39.77 28.69 -2.64
C GLU A 119 39.74 30.16 -3.08
N SER A 120 38.58 30.62 -3.58
CA SER A 120 38.21 32.02 -3.40
C SER A 120 37.16 32.05 -2.30
N GLU A 121 37.43 32.87 -1.28
CA GLU A 121 36.63 32.99 -0.06
C GLU A 121 35.13 32.90 -0.33
N PRO A 122 34.41 31.94 0.28
CA PRO A 122 32.97 31.93 0.22
C PRO A 122 32.46 33.15 0.99
N ALA A 123 31.81 34.08 0.29
CA ALA A 123 31.04 35.14 0.93
C ALA A 123 30.12 34.52 2.01
N PRO A 124 30.10 35.04 3.25
CA PRO A 124 29.42 34.38 4.34
C PRO A 124 27.92 34.29 4.05
N LEU A 125 27.44 33.05 3.93
CA LEU A 125 26.02 32.77 3.74
C LEU A 125 25.24 33.24 4.99
N PRO A 126 24.08 33.89 4.84
CA PRO A 126 23.25 34.23 5.98
C PRO A 126 22.79 32.94 6.67
N ILE A 127 23.11 32.80 7.96
CA ILE A 127 22.70 31.67 8.78
C ILE A 127 21.18 31.76 8.98
N VAL A 128 20.43 31.01 8.18
CA VAL A 128 18.99 30.79 8.39
C VAL A 128 18.85 29.52 9.22
N THR A 129 18.64 29.67 10.53
CA THR A 129 18.24 28.51 11.35
C THR A 129 16.82 28.08 10.97
N LYS A 130 16.50 26.80 11.20
CA LYS A 130 15.27 26.09 10.75
C LYS A 130 13.92 26.73 11.15
N LYS A 131 13.93 27.86 11.86
CA LYS A 131 12.76 28.69 12.15
C LYS A 131 13.02 30.07 11.56
N GLY A 132 12.52 30.31 10.34
CA GLY A 132 12.77 31.50 9.52
C GLY A 132 12.49 32.85 10.20
N ARG A 133 13.44 33.33 11.00
CA ARG A 133 13.55 34.73 11.40
C ARG A 133 14.87 35.27 10.89
N SER A 134 14.80 36.29 10.04
CA SER A 134 15.95 37.08 9.61
C SER A 134 16.41 37.93 10.79
N VAL A 135 17.69 37.81 11.16
CA VAL A 135 18.33 38.69 12.14
C VAL A 135 19.29 39.60 11.38
N LYS A 136 19.14 40.92 11.52
CA LYS A 136 20.07 41.89 10.95
C LYS A 136 21.35 41.91 11.79
N LEU A 137 22.50 41.80 11.13
CA LEU A 137 23.81 41.82 11.78
C LEU A 137 24.18 43.26 12.19
N PRO A 138 24.67 43.49 13.43
CA PRO A 138 25.01 44.83 13.90
C PRO A 138 26.24 45.41 13.18
N GLN A 139 26.20 46.72 12.97
CA GLN A 139 27.07 47.53 12.11
C GLN A 139 28.56 47.54 12.48
N LYS A 140 28.92 47.01 13.65
CA LYS A 140 30.30 46.89 14.14
C LYS A 140 31.12 45.78 13.45
N PHE A 141 30.48 45.01 12.57
CA PHE A 141 31.10 43.93 11.78
C PHE A 141 31.05 44.20 10.28
N ARG A 142 30.95 45.48 9.88
CA ARG A 142 30.96 45.90 8.47
C ARG A 142 32.29 46.54 8.11
#